data_AF-A0A5R9BW43-F1
#
_entry.id   AF-A0A5R9BW43-F1
#
_cell.length_a   1.000
_cell.length_b   1.000
_cell.length_c   1.000
_cell.angle_alpha   90.00
_cell.angle_beta   90.00
_cell.angle_gamma   90.00
#
_symmetry.space_group_name_H-M   'P 1'
#
loop_
_entity.id
_entity.type
_entity.pdbx_description
1 polymer ?
#
loop_
_entity_poly.entity_id
_entity_poly.type
_entity_poly.pdbx_seq_one_letter_code
_entity_poly.pdbx_strand_id
1 'polypeptide(L)'
;MCNKKRNRLELILVLAIFFVIAGVISPRAIQADSGAKFSVSINNNSQQIDPQLPYFNLNMQPNSETNLSLNIYNRSKKAAKFTVWANKAITNNNMIIDYSARKITKSPNLPSTLNIYKMISPKVQNIQVPANGTKKIAFKLKMPDQQFNGGY
;
A
#
# COMPACT_ATOMS: atom_id res chain seq x y z
N MET A 1 -49.03 55.51 -5.02
CA MET A 1 -49.17 54.03 -4.97
C MET A 1 -48.03 53.25 -5.67
N CYS A 2 -46.84 53.85 -5.91
CA CYS A 2 -45.79 53.27 -6.77
C CYS A 2 -44.59 52.63 -6.02
N ASN A 3 -44.32 52.99 -4.76
CA ASN A 3 -43.17 52.44 -4.00
C ASN A 3 -43.38 51.02 -3.43
N LYS A 4 -44.63 50.63 -3.13
CA LYS A 4 -44.94 49.32 -2.49
C LYS A 4 -44.73 48.14 -3.44
N LYS A 5 -44.88 48.35 -4.75
CA LYS A 5 -44.61 47.33 -5.79
C LYS A 5 -43.11 47.18 -6.06
N ARG A 6 -42.34 48.28 -6.06
CA ARG A 6 -40.87 48.26 -6.22
C ARG A 6 -40.19 47.51 -5.07
N ASN A 7 -40.60 47.76 -3.82
CA ASN A 7 -40.06 47.06 -2.65
C ASN A 7 -40.44 45.56 -2.61
N ARG A 8 -41.59 45.17 -3.20
CA ARG A 8 -41.96 43.75 -3.34
C ARG A 8 -41.18 43.04 -4.45
N LEU A 9 -40.84 43.75 -5.53
CA LEU A 9 -40.03 43.20 -6.62
C LEU A 9 -38.57 42.97 -6.16
N GLU A 10 -37.99 43.95 -5.46
CA GLU A 10 -36.67 43.85 -4.82
C GLU A 10 -36.60 42.66 -3.86
N LEU A 11 -37.62 42.50 -3.00
CA LEU A 11 -37.69 41.40 -2.04
C LEU A 11 -37.77 40.02 -2.73
N ILE A 12 -38.53 39.92 -3.83
CA ILE A 12 -38.63 38.69 -4.64
C ILE A 12 -37.28 38.38 -5.31
N LEU A 13 -36.57 39.40 -5.80
CA LEU A 13 -35.25 39.24 -6.41
C LEU A 13 -34.22 38.76 -5.39
N VAL A 14 -34.21 39.32 -4.19
CA VAL A 14 -33.31 38.89 -3.10
C VAL A 14 -33.61 37.46 -2.66
N LEU A 15 -34.88 37.08 -2.54
CA LEU A 15 -35.29 35.70 -2.21
C LEU A 15 -34.94 34.71 -3.31
N ALA A 16 -35.07 35.10 -4.59
CA ALA A 16 -34.67 34.27 -5.72
C ALA A 16 -33.15 34.07 -5.76
N ILE A 17 -32.37 35.11 -5.51
CA ILE A 17 -30.90 35.03 -5.41
C ILE A 17 -30.50 34.14 -4.22
N PHE A 18 -31.19 34.24 -3.08
CA PHE A 18 -30.94 33.39 -1.91
C PHE A 18 -31.23 31.91 -2.20
N PHE A 19 -32.30 31.60 -2.93
CA PHE A 19 -32.63 30.24 -3.36
C PHE A 19 -31.62 29.68 -4.37
N VAL A 20 -31.12 30.50 -5.29
CA VAL A 20 -30.06 30.09 -6.24
C VAL A 20 -28.77 29.78 -5.48
N ILE A 21 -28.36 30.64 -4.53
CA ILE A 21 -27.14 30.43 -3.72
C ILE A 21 -27.28 29.17 -2.85
N ALA A 22 -28.44 28.93 -2.24
CA ALA A 22 -28.68 27.75 -1.41
C ALA A 22 -28.64 26.43 -2.23
N GLY A 23 -29.04 26.46 -3.50
CA GLY A 23 -29.02 25.29 -4.39
C GLY A 23 -27.63 24.87 -4.87
N VAL A 24 -26.64 25.78 -4.87
CA VAL A 24 -25.27 25.47 -5.32
C VAL A 24 -24.45 24.75 -4.25
N ILE A 25 -24.88 24.79 -2.98
CA ILE A 25 -24.20 24.14 -1.86
C ILE A 25 -24.78 22.72 -1.69
N SER A 26 -24.64 21.90 -2.72
CA SER A 26 -24.83 20.46 -2.56
C SER A 26 -23.66 19.92 -1.75
N PRO A 27 -23.87 19.31 -0.56
CA PRO A 27 -22.78 18.66 0.16
C PRO A 27 -22.24 17.52 -0.71
N ARG A 28 -21.09 17.75 -1.34
CA ARG A 28 -20.35 16.67 -1.98
C ARG A 28 -19.93 15.73 -0.86
N ALA A 29 -20.41 14.49 -0.92
CA ALA A 29 -19.88 13.44 -0.07
C ALA A 29 -18.39 13.31 -0.38
N ILE A 30 -17.55 13.89 0.48
CA ILE A 30 -16.11 13.66 0.46
C ILE A 30 -15.96 12.19 0.86
N GLN A 31 -15.77 11.32 -0.12
CA GLN A 31 -15.28 9.99 0.16
C GLN A 31 -13.85 10.19 0.68
N ALA A 32 -13.71 10.26 2.00
CA ALA A 32 -12.42 10.06 2.64
C ALA A 32 -11.86 8.77 2.04
N ASP A 33 -10.62 8.82 1.55
CA ASP A 33 -9.90 7.63 1.12
C ASP A 33 -9.89 6.68 2.31
N SER A 34 -10.83 5.73 2.32
CA SER A 34 -10.95 4.78 3.40
C SER A 34 -9.70 3.93 3.24
N GLY A 35 -8.67 4.28 4.02
CA GLY A 35 -7.32 3.72 3.88
C GLY A 35 -7.36 2.21 3.70
N ALA A 36 -6.30 1.68 3.07
CA ALA A 36 -6.20 0.27 2.68
C ALA A 36 -7.03 -0.67 3.58
N LYS A 37 -8.09 -1.28 3.02
CA LYS A 37 -8.99 -2.19 3.77
C LYS A 37 -8.35 -3.56 4.01
N PHE A 38 -7.04 -3.58 4.18
CA PHE A 38 -6.26 -4.77 4.46
C PHE A 38 -5.06 -4.42 5.34
N SER A 39 -4.53 -5.42 6.03
CA SER A 39 -3.25 -5.32 6.74
C SER A 39 -2.41 -6.55 6.48
N VAL A 40 -1.10 -6.43 6.67
CA VAL A 40 -0.15 -7.53 6.50
C VAL A 40 0.66 -7.65 7.79
N SER A 41 0.94 -8.89 8.21
CA SER A 41 1.95 -9.16 9.24
C SER A 41 2.90 -10.25 8.78
N ILE A 42 4.14 -10.20 9.27
CA ILE A 42 5.10 -11.27 9.04
C ILE A 42 4.87 -12.40 10.04
N ASN A 43 5.30 -13.61 9.68
CA ASN A 43 5.50 -14.69 10.62
C ASN A 43 7.01 -14.90 10.77
N ASN A 44 7.49 -14.91 12.01
CA ASN A 44 8.90 -15.14 12.31
C ASN A 44 9.37 -16.50 11.77
N ASN A 45 10.64 -16.55 11.37
CA ASN A 45 11.34 -17.77 11.01
C ASN A 45 12.64 -17.87 11.82
N SER A 46 13.34 -19.00 11.70
CA SER A 46 14.59 -19.26 12.43
C SER A 46 15.78 -18.40 11.98
N GLN A 47 15.64 -17.61 10.90
CA GLN A 47 16.70 -16.74 10.38
C GLN A 47 16.52 -15.29 10.81
N GLN A 48 15.41 -14.96 11.48
CA GLN A 48 15.12 -13.63 11.98
C GLN A 48 16.04 -13.27 13.15
N ILE A 49 16.74 -12.14 13.04
CA ILE A 49 17.64 -11.61 14.07
C ILE A 49 16.84 -11.10 15.26
N ASP A 50 15.78 -10.32 15.00
CA ASP A 50 14.89 -9.79 16.04
C ASP A 50 13.42 -10.15 15.74
N PRO A 51 12.79 -11.02 16.56
CA PRO A 51 11.42 -11.46 16.36
C PRO A 51 10.36 -10.38 16.64
N GLN A 52 10.73 -9.23 17.20
CA GLN A 52 9.81 -8.11 17.46
C GLN A 52 9.64 -7.18 16.26
N LEU A 53 10.51 -7.28 15.25
CA LEU A 53 10.45 -6.40 14.08
C LEU A 53 9.25 -6.73 13.19
N PRO A 54 8.53 -5.71 12.65
CA PRO A 54 7.42 -5.93 11.73
C PRO A 54 7.88 -6.22 10.29
N TYR A 55 9.17 -6.47 10.07
CA TYR A 55 9.80 -6.79 8.79
C TYR A 55 10.87 -7.88 8.98
N PHE A 56 11.24 -8.55 7.88
CA PHE A 56 12.28 -9.56 7.91
C PHE A 56 13.67 -8.90 8.03
N ASN A 57 14.34 -9.13 9.16
CA ASN A 57 15.75 -8.79 9.39
C ASN A 57 16.51 -10.12 9.55
N LEU A 58 17.13 -10.59 8.47
CA LEU A 58 17.60 -11.97 8.37
C LEU A 58 19.12 -12.05 8.42
N ASN A 59 19.64 -13.01 9.21
CA ASN A 59 21.04 -13.44 9.12
C ASN A 59 21.09 -14.80 8.40
N MET A 60 21.67 -14.83 7.20
CA MET A 60 21.66 -16.01 6.34
C MET A 60 23.03 -16.25 5.71
N GLN A 61 23.46 -17.51 5.67
CA GLN A 61 24.69 -17.93 5.01
C GLN A 61 24.52 -17.99 3.48
N PRO A 62 25.60 -17.91 2.70
CA PRO A 62 25.55 -18.15 1.26
C PRO A 62 24.88 -19.49 0.92
N ASN A 63 24.18 -19.56 -0.21
CA ASN A 63 23.39 -20.72 -0.68
C ASN A 63 22.27 -21.23 0.25
N SER A 64 22.10 -20.66 1.44
CA SER A 64 21.03 -21.07 2.36
C SER A 64 19.65 -20.66 1.86
N GLU A 65 18.64 -21.37 2.35
CA GLU A 65 17.24 -21.18 1.98
C GLU A 65 16.39 -20.99 3.23
N THR A 66 15.38 -20.12 3.14
CA THR A 66 14.38 -19.96 4.20
C THR A 66 13.00 -19.70 3.60
N ASN A 67 11.96 -19.95 4.39
CA ASN A 67 10.60 -19.56 4.06
C ASN A 67 10.26 -18.25 4.76
N LEU A 68 9.76 -17.30 3.98
CA LEU A 68 9.20 -16.02 4.42
C LEU A 68 7.69 -16.15 4.39
N SER A 69 7.05 -16.19 5.55
CA SER A 69 5.60 -16.33 5.66
C SER A 69 4.95 -15.04 6.11
N LEU A 70 3.80 -14.73 5.53
CA LEU A 70 3.03 -13.51 5.77
C LEU A 70 1.56 -13.86 5.98
N ASN A 71 0.87 -13.13 6.85
CA ASN A 71 -0.58 -13.13 6.95
C ASN A 71 -1.15 -11.88 6.28
N ILE A 72 -2.07 -12.06 5.34
CA ILE A 72 -2.83 -10.98 4.70
C ILE A 72 -4.25 -11.00 5.28
N TYR A 73 -4.62 -9.90 5.92
CA TYR A 73 -5.92 -9.69 6.54
C TYR A 73 -6.77 -8.80 5.65
N ASN A 74 -7.93 -9.27 5.22
CA ASN A 74 -8.91 -8.46 4.50
C ASN A 74 -9.90 -7.89 5.52
N ARG A 75 -9.89 -6.57 5.74
CA ARG A 75 -10.80 -5.85 6.66
C ARG A 75 -12.08 -5.38 5.99
N SER A 76 -12.28 -5.71 4.71
CA SER A 76 -13.49 -5.32 3.99
C SER A 76 -14.62 -6.34 4.16
N LYS A 77 -15.85 -5.86 3.99
CA LYS A 77 -17.08 -6.68 4.03
C LYS A 77 -17.27 -7.56 2.78
N LYS A 78 -16.32 -7.58 1.84
CA LYS A 78 -16.37 -8.38 0.60
C LYS A 78 -15.07 -9.17 0.46
N ALA A 79 -15.09 -10.28 -0.29
CA ALA A 79 -13.86 -10.97 -0.63
C ALA A 79 -12.97 -10.05 -1.50
N ALA A 80 -11.67 -10.08 -1.27
CA ALA A 80 -10.69 -9.27 -1.99
C ALA A 80 -9.65 -10.17 -2.68
N LYS A 81 -9.19 -9.74 -3.86
CA LYS A 81 -8.09 -10.37 -4.58
C LYS A 81 -6.82 -9.56 -4.34
N PHE A 82 -5.73 -10.24 -4.02
CA PHE A 82 -4.41 -9.64 -3.81
C PHE A 82 -3.42 -10.25 -4.79
N THR A 83 -2.59 -9.38 -5.37
CA THR A 83 -1.41 -9.79 -6.11
C THR A 83 -0.20 -9.40 -5.29
N VAL A 84 0.65 -10.39 -4.99
CA VAL A 84 1.77 -10.24 -4.06
C VAL A 84 3.07 -10.62 -4.78
N TRP A 85 4.03 -9.71 -4.75
CA TRP A 85 5.38 -9.93 -5.28
C TRP A 85 6.39 -9.13 -4.44
N ALA A 86 7.66 -9.55 -4.46
CA ALA A 86 8.73 -8.78 -3.84
C ALA A 86 9.15 -7.62 -4.74
N ASN A 87 9.37 -6.44 -4.15
CA ASN A 87 9.96 -5.29 -4.85
C ASN A 87 11.15 -4.74 -4.07
N LYS A 88 12.05 -4.07 -4.79
CA LYS A 88 13.15 -3.33 -4.18
C LYS A 88 12.62 -1.97 -3.68
N ALA A 89 12.91 -1.64 -2.43
CA ALA A 89 12.69 -0.30 -1.90
C ALA A 89 13.70 0.68 -2.53
N ILE A 90 13.21 1.83 -3.01
CA ILE A 90 14.05 2.92 -3.53
C ILE A 90 13.65 4.21 -2.81
N THR A 91 14.61 4.97 -2.29
CA THR A 91 14.32 6.32 -1.81
C THR A 91 14.24 7.25 -3.02
N ASN A 92 13.08 7.86 -3.27
CA ASN A 92 12.93 8.81 -4.36
C ASN A 92 13.55 10.18 -3.99
N ASN A 93 13.62 11.10 -4.95
CA ASN A 93 14.21 12.44 -4.75
C ASN A 93 13.51 13.26 -3.67
N ASN A 94 12.29 12.88 -3.27
CA ASN A 94 11.53 13.52 -2.20
C ASN A 94 11.76 12.83 -0.83
N MET A 95 12.75 11.95 -0.73
CA MET A 95 13.11 11.20 0.49
C MET A 95 12.02 10.24 0.99
N ILE A 96 11.07 9.87 0.13
CA ILE A 96 10.03 8.89 0.45
C ILE A 96 10.46 7.53 -0.08
N ILE A 97 10.26 6.49 0.72
CA ILE A 97 10.48 5.10 0.27
C ILE A 97 9.41 4.76 -0.76
N ASP A 98 9.84 4.50 -1.98
CA ASP A 98 9.04 4.16 -3.13
C ASP A 98 9.13 2.66 -3.42
N TYR A 99 7.96 2.03 -3.49
CA TYR A 99 7.75 0.62 -3.82
C TYR A 99 7.01 0.43 -5.16
N SER A 100 6.78 1.50 -5.91
CA SER A 100 6.03 1.51 -7.17
C SER A 100 6.86 1.07 -8.38
N ALA A 101 8.19 1.09 -8.27
CA ALA A 101 9.10 0.77 -9.35
C ALA A 101 8.84 -0.66 -9.88
N ARG A 102 8.25 -0.78 -11.07
CA ARG A 102 7.91 -2.08 -11.69
C ARG A 102 9.07 -2.70 -12.46
N LYS A 103 10.14 -1.93 -12.73
CA LYS A 103 11.32 -2.36 -13.49
C LYS A 103 12.56 -2.17 -12.64
N ILE A 104 13.34 -3.23 -12.55
CA ILE A 104 14.57 -3.31 -11.76
C ILE A 104 15.62 -2.41 -12.42
N THR A 105 15.82 -1.21 -11.89
CA THR A 105 17.05 -0.44 -12.16
C THR A 105 18.12 -0.90 -11.16
N LYS A 106 19.30 -1.20 -11.71
CA LYS A 106 20.49 -1.61 -10.95
C LYS A 106 20.70 -0.61 -9.80
N SER A 107 20.83 -1.09 -8.56
CA SER A 107 21.24 -0.19 -7.48
C SER A 107 22.71 0.17 -7.69
N PRO A 108 23.12 1.43 -7.56
CA PRO A 108 24.53 1.81 -7.66
C PRO A 108 25.42 1.02 -6.69
N ASN A 109 24.89 0.68 -5.50
CA ASN A 109 25.66 0.11 -4.39
C ASN A 109 25.28 -1.33 -4.02
N LEU A 110 24.41 -2.00 -4.79
CA LEU A 110 24.00 -3.37 -4.48
C LEU A 110 24.76 -4.34 -5.41
N PRO A 111 25.52 -5.31 -4.88
CA PRO A 111 26.13 -6.37 -5.67
C PRO A 111 25.16 -6.95 -6.71
N SER A 112 25.62 -7.17 -7.95
CA SER A 112 24.76 -7.70 -9.02
C SER A 112 24.22 -9.11 -8.73
N THR A 113 24.87 -9.84 -7.82
CA THR A 113 24.41 -11.13 -7.29
C THR A 113 23.16 -11.00 -6.40
N LEU A 114 22.93 -9.84 -5.81
CA LEU A 114 21.75 -9.55 -5.01
C LEU A 114 20.59 -9.06 -5.87
N ASN A 115 19.97 -10.03 -6.54
CA ASN A 115 18.75 -9.82 -7.27
C ASN A 115 17.59 -10.51 -6.55
N ILE A 116 16.84 -9.75 -5.74
CA ILE A 116 15.70 -10.27 -4.98
C ILE A 116 14.70 -11.02 -5.86
N TYR A 117 14.48 -10.55 -7.10
CA TYR A 117 13.60 -11.21 -8.04
C TYR A 117 14.12 -12.58 -8.45
N LYS A 118 15.43 -12.83 -8.49
CA LYS A 118 15.98 -14.18 -8.73
C LYS A 118 15.93 -15.04 -7.46
N MET A 119 16.19 -14.43 -6.30
CA MET A 119 16.31 -15.10 -5.01
C MET A 119 14.99 -15.58 -4.41
N ILE A 120 13.86 -14.92 -4.75
CA ILE A 120 12.55 -15.26 -4.17
C ILE A 120 11.70 -16.14 -5.11
N SER A 121 10.95 -17.10 -4.58
CA SER A 121 9.97 -17.87 -5.34
C SER A 121 8.72 -18.19 -4.49
N PRO A 122 7.52 -18.30 -5.08
CA PRO A 122 7.18 -17.92 -6.45
C PRO A 122 7.36 -16.40 -6.69
N LYS A 123 7.48 -15.98 -7.95
CA LYS A 123 7.72 -14.54 -8.27
C LYS A 123 6.50 -13.67 -7.98
N VAL A 124 5.32 -14.23 -8.18
CA VAL A 124 4.02 -13.58 -7.97
C VAL A 124 3.06 -14.60 -7.37
N GLN A 125 2.25 -14.16 -6.41
CA GLN A 125 1.11 -14.93 -5.91
C GLN A 125 -0.17 -14.14 -6.11
N ASN A 126 -1.16 -14.76 -6.76
CA ASN A 126 -2.52 -14.25 -6.83
C ASN A 126 -3.37 -15.01 -5.83
N ILE A 127 -3.92 -14.31 -4.84
CA ILE A 127 -4.74 -14.91 -3.80
C ILE A 127 -6.08 -14.21 -3.69
N GLN A 128 -7.09 -14.96 -3.27
CA GLN A 128 -8.34 -14.42 -2.78
C GLN A 128 -8.41 -14.60 -1.27
N VAL A 129 -8.79 -13.54 -0.56
CA VAL A 129 -9.01 -13.56 0.89
C VAL A 129 -10.49 -13.22 1.14
N PRO A 130 -11.23 -14.06 1.88
CA PRO A 130 -12.64 -13.83 2.20
C PRO A 130 -12.87 -12.48 2.91
N ALA A 131 -14.11 -12.01 2.92
CA ALA A 131 -14.52 -10.85 3.71
C ALA A 131 -14.17 -11.04 5.19
N ASN A 132 -13.58 -10.03 5.83
CA ASN A 132 -13.08 -10.10 7.22
C ASN A 132 -12.14 -11.30 7.49
N GLY A 133 -11.56 -11.88 6.44
CA GLY A 133 -10.77 -13.11 6.49
C GLY A 133 -9.28 -12.86 6.53
N THR A 134 -8.53 -13.93 6.77
CA THR A 134 -7.07 -13.94 6.76
C THR A 134 -6.57 -15.06 5.86
N LYS A 135 -5.47 -14.82 5.15
CA LYS A 135 -4.75 -15.87 4.41
C LYS A 135 -3.26 -15.79 4.68
N LYS A 136 -2.69 -16.93 5.10
CA LYS A 136 -1.24 -17.13 5.19
C LYS A 136 -0.70 -17.45 3.80
N ILE A 137 0.39 -16.79 3.40
CA ILE A 137 1.15 -17.09 2.20
C ILE A 137 2.62 -17.24 2.55
N ALA A 138 3.38 -17.96 1.73
CA ALA A 138 4.80 -18.15 1.91
C ALA A 138 5.57 -17.94 0.62
N PHE A 139 6.78 -17.39 0.74
CA PHE A 139 7.78 -17.30 -0.31
C PHE A 139 9.04 -18.01 0.16
N LYS A 140 9.68 -18.76 -0.72
CA LYS A 140 11.02 -19.29 -0.53
C LYS A 140 12.04 -18.22 -0.92
N LEU A 141 12.99 -17.95 -0.05
CA LEU A 141 14.14 -17.09 -0.29
C LEU A 141 15.40 -17.96 -0.35
N LYS A 142 16.17 -17.85 -1.44
CA LYS A 142 17.48 -18.48 -1.59
C LYS A 142 18.57 -17.42 -1.72
N MET A 143 19.59 -17.50 -0.86
CA MET A 143 20.75 -16.62 -0.91
C MET A 143 21.66 -16.98 -2.09
N PRO A 144 22.34 -15.99 -2.70
CA PRO A 144 23.37 -16.27 -3.69
C PRO A 144 24.54 -17.04 -3.06
N ASP A 145 25.39 -17.57 -3.93
CA ASP A 145 26.64 -18.26 -3.59
C ASP A 145 27.71 -17.31 -3.03
N GLN A 146 27.72 -16.08 -3.50
CA GLN A 146 28.63 -15.05 -3.02
C GLN A 146 28.13 -14.46 -1.69
N GLN A 147 28.99 -14.51 -0.69
CA GLN A 147 28.79 -13.76 0.54
C GLN A 147 28.80 -12.27 0.24
N PHE A 148 27.89 -11.55 0.88
CA PHE A 148 27.91 -10.09 0.93
C PHE A 148 27.72 -9.66 2.38
N ASN A 149 28.42 -8.60 2.78
CA ASN A 149 28.07 -7.91 4.02
C ASN A 149 26.88 -6.99 3.73
N GLY A 150 25.72 -7.33 4.28
CA GLY A 150 24.61 -6.38 4.39
C GLY A 150 25.04 -5.22 5.28
N GLY A 151 24.67 -4.00 4.90
CA GLY A 151 24.94 -2.83 5.74
C GLY A 151 23.97 -2.77 6.91
N TYR A 152 24.55 -2.67 8.12
CA TYR A 152 23.98 -2.55 9.47
C TYR A 152 23.54 -3.86 10.15
#